data_AF-A0A954XBZ5-F1
#
_entry.id   AF-A0A954XBZ5-F1
#
_cell.length_a   1.000
_cell.length_b   1.000
_cell.length_c   1.000
_cell.angle_alpha   90.00
_cell.angle_beta   90.00
_cell.angle_gamma   90.00
#
_symmetry.space_group_name_H-M   'P 1'
#
loop_
_entity.id
_entity.type
_entity.pdbx_description
1 polymer ?
#
loop_
_entity_poly.entity_id
_entity_poly.type
_entity_poly.pdbx_seq_one_letter_code
_entity_poly.pdbx_strand_id
1 'polypeptide(L)'
;MIPAISQVCSLNSSFEDDVDQYAAGQCQAIEVWLTKLETFLQSHSVDDFQRLRDEHGVTFPVASFQGGILASQGEARRVAWDQFRTR
;
A
#
# COMPACT_ATOMS: atom_id res chain seq x y z
N MET A 1 19.07 -7.49 4.18
CA MET A 1 17.95 -6.75 4.81
C MET A 1 17.54 -5.68 3.82
N ILE A 2 16.25 -5.56 3.47
CA ILE A 2 15.75 -4.51 2.57
C ILE A 2 15.12 -3.43 3.46
N PRO A 3 15.68 -2.20 3.56
CA PRO A 3 15.06 -1.13 4.33
C PRO A 3 13.83 -0.63 3.57
N ALA A 4 12.64 -0.78 4.17
CA ALA A 4 11.39 -0.31 3.59
C ALA A 4 10.75 0.75 4.47
N ILE A 5 10.37 1.89 3.89
CA ILE A 5 9.63 2.94 4.59
C ILE A 5 8.14 2.61 4.61
N SER A 6 7.49 2.86 5.74
CA SER A 6 6.07 2.55 5.92
C SER A 6 5.21 3.78 5.66
N GLN A 7 4.14 3.62 4.86
CA GLN A 7 3.15 4.66 4.64
C GLN A 7 2.33 5.01 5.90
N VAL A 8 2.45 4.23 6.99
CA VAL A 8 1.88 4.61 8.29
C VAL A 8 2.52 5.90 8.84
N CYS A 9 3.74 6.23 8.41
CA CYS A 9 4.44 7.44 8.80
C CYS A 9 3.89 8.71 8.10
N SER A 10 3.02 8.54 7.10
CA SER A 10 2.50 9.61 6.25
C SER A 10 1.02 9.44 5.91
N LEU A 11 0.19 8.98 6.86
CA LEU A 11 -1.21 8.64 6.58
C LEU A 11 -2.06 9.75 5.92
N ASN A 12 -1.68 11.02 6.10
CA ASN A 12 -2.40 12.17 5.54
C ASN A 12 -1.94 12.60 4.14
N SER A 13 -0.81 12.11 3.63
CA SER A 13 -0.37 12.39 2.26
C SER A 13 -1.13 11.53 1.24
N SER A 14 -1.07 11.89 -0.03
CA SER A 14 -1.56 11.02 -1.11
C SER A 14 -0.64 9.80 -1.31
N PHE A 15 -1.05 8.86 -2.18
CA PHE A 15 -0.19 7.73 -2.53
C PHE A 15 0.98 8.20 -3.42
N GLU A 16 0.71 9.14 -4.30
CA GLU A 16 1.64 9.74 -5.24
C GLU A 16 2.71 10.57 -4.54
N ASP A 17 2.30 11.42 -3.58
CA ASP A 17 3.23 12.21 -2.78
C ASP A 17 4.20 11.30 -2.00
N ASP A 18 3.71 10.18 -1.46
CA ASP A 18 4.59 9.22 -0.81
C ASP A 18 5.63 8.66 -1.78
N VAL A 19 5.22 8.23 -2.97
CA VAL A 19 6.14 7.65 -3.95
C VAL A 19 7.19 8.66 -4.37
N ASP A 20 6.78 9.89 -4.70
CA ASP A 20 7.69 10.96 -5.11
C ASP A 20 8.66 11.34 -3.98
N GLN A 21 8.14 11.65 -2.80
CA GLN A 21 8.95 12.16 -1.70
C GLN A 21 9.85 11.07 -1.09
N TYR A 22 9.39 9.82 -1.03
CA TYR A 22 10.23 8.71 -0.58
C TYR A 22 11.33 8.40 -1.59
N ALA A 23 11.04 8.43 -2.89
CA ALA A 23 12.07 8.28 -3.93
C ALA A 23 13.11 9.41 -3.86
N ALA A 24 12.67 10.67 -3.70
CA ALA A 24 13.56 11.82 -3.51
C ALA A 24 14.45 11.64 -2.25
N GLY A 25 13.89 11.08 -1.18
CA GLY A 25 14.58 10.70 0.05
C GLY A 25 15.42 9.43 -0.02
N GLN A 26 15.65 8.86 -1.22
CA GLN A 26 16.43 7.63 -1.45
C GLN A 26 15.82 6.38 -0.78
N CYS A 27 14.52 6.38 -0.50
CA CYS A 27 13.77 5.25 0.03
C CYS A 27 13.08 4.49 -1.11
N GLN A 28 13.79 3.52 -1.70
CA GLN A 28 13.35 2.79 -2.89
C GLN A 28 12.39 1.62 -2.59
N ALA A 29 12.26 1.20 -1.33
CA ALA A 29 11.30 0.17 -0.93
C ALA A 29 10.25 0.78 -0.01
N ILE A 30 8.98 0.59 -0.36
CA ILE A 30 7.84 1.18 0.31
C ILE A 30 6.90 0.07 0.74
N GLU A 31 6.54 0.05 2.01
CA GLU A 31 5.45 -0.79 2.52
C GLU A 31 4.11 -0.11 2.22
N VAL A 32 3.22 -0.84 1.54
CA VAL A 32 1.95 -0.30 1.03
C VAL A 32 0.85 -0.32 2.09
N TRP A 33 0.34 0.85 2.42
CA TRP A 33 -0.92 0.97 3.13
C TRP A 33 -2.10 0.78 2.17
N LEU A 34 -2.75 -0.39 2.25
CA LEU A 34 -3.75 -0.84 1.26
C LEU A 34 -4.83 0.21 0.96
N THR A 35 -5.35 0.92 1.97
CA THR A 35 -6.41 1.91 1.72
C THR A 35 -5.93 3.15 0.96
N LYS A 36 -4.63 3.49 1.02
CA LYS A 36 -4.04 4.57 0.19
C LYS A 36 -3.98 4.12 -1.27
N LEU A 37 -3.54 2.88 -1.52
CA LEU A 37 -3.57 2.31 -2.88
C LEU A 37 -5.01 2.18 -3.41
N GLU A 38 -5.97 1.74 -2.59
CA GLU A 38 -7.39 1.70 -2.95
C GLU A 38 -7.90 3.09 -3.34
N THR A 39 -7.51 4.14 -2.59
CA THR A 39 -7.88 5.53 -2.88
C THR A 39 -7.27 6.01 -4.20
N PHE A 40 -5.99 5.72 -4.44
CA PHE A 40 -5.32 6.01 -5.70
C PHE A 40 -6.05 5.39 -6.90
N LEU A 41 -6.44 4.12 -6.78
CA LEU A 41 -7.12 3.36 -7.83
C LEU A 41 -8.59 3.77 -8.08
N GLN A 42 -9.16 4.66 -7.27
CA GLN A 42 -10.48 5.24 -7.57
C GLN A 42 -10.45 6.18 -8.77
N SER A 43 -9.31 6.83 -9.02
CA SER A 43 -9.12 7.79 -10.12
C SER A 43 -8.03 7.38 -11.10
N HIS A 44 -7.27 6.32 -10.81
CA HIS A 44 -6.15 5.84 -11.61
C HIS A 44 -6.27 4.35 -11.92
N SER A 45 -5.61 3.94 -13.01
CA SER A 45 -5.53 2.54 -13.39
C SER A 45 -4.36 1.81 -12.73
N VAL A 46 -4.35 0.49 -12.84
CA VAL A 46 -3.19 -0.33 -12.46
C VAL A 46 -1.97 0.00 -13.35
N ASP A 47 -2.19 0.39 -14.61
CA ASP A 47 -1.10 0.81 -15.51
C ASP A 47 -0.48 2.14 -15.04
N ASP A 48 -1.28 3.06 -14.50
CA ASP A 48 -0.78 4.29 -13.87
C ASP A 48 0.05 4.00 -12.64
N PHE A 49 -0.36 3.04 -11.82
CA PHE A 49 0.44 2.57 -10.68
C PHE A 49 1.79 1.99 -11.14
N GLN A 50 1.80 1.14 -12.18
CA GLN A 50 3.03 0.57 -12.72
C GLN A 50 3.96 1.65 -13.28
N ARG A 51 3.40 2.63 -14.00
CA ARG A 51 4.13 3.78 -14.53
C ARG A 51 4.74 4.62 -13.41
N LEU A 52 3.97 4.94 -12.37
CA LEU A 52 4.45 5.70 -11.22
C LEU A 52 5.61 4.96 -10.51
N ARG A 53 5.47 3.65 -10.33
CA ARG A 53 6.53 2.79 -9.77
C ARG A 53 7.81 2.88 -10.59
N ASP A 54 7.70 2.71 -11.90
CA ASP A 54 8.84 2.63 -12.82
C ASP A 54 9.49 4.00 -13.02
N GLU A 55 8.71 5.09 -13.04
CA GLU A 55 9.16 6.48 -13.13
C GLU A 55 10.04 6.87 -11.94
N HIS A 56 9.63 6.50 -10.72
CA HIS A 56 10.36 6.83 -9.49
C HIS A 56 11.37 5.75 -9.06
N GLY A 57 11.43 4.61 -9.76
CA GLY A 57 12.33 3.51 -9.46
C GLY A 57 12.10 2.90 -8.06
N VAL A 58 10.85 2.87 -7.59
CA VAL A 58 10.48 2.33 -6.29
C VAL A 58 9.96 0.89 -6.38
N THR A 59 9.91 0.20 -5.26
CA THR A 59 9.39 -1.17 -5.13
C THR A 59 8.45 -1.25 -3.94
N PHE A 60 7.49 -2.18 -4.01
CA PHE A 60 6.47 -2.40 -2.99
C PHE A 60 6.56 -3.82 -2.45
N PRO A 61 7.60 -4.17 -1.65
CA PRO A 61 7.87 -5.55 -1.28
C PRO A 61 6.88 -6.14 -0.27
N VAL A 62 6.13 -5.29 0.43
CA VAL A 62 5.18 -5.69 1.48
C VAL A 62 3.99 -4.73 1.50
N ALA A 63 2.88 -5.19 2.07
CA ALA A 63 1.72 -4.37 2.38
C ALA A 63 1.39 -4.46 3.88
N SER A 64 0.79 -3.41 4.41
CA SER A 64 0.34 -3.33 5.80
C SER A 64 -0.60 -4.47 6.14
N PHE A 65 -0.44 -4.96 7.36
CA PHE A 65 -1.23 -6.06 7.87
C PHE A 65 -2.70 -5.65 8.04
N GLN A 66 -3.62 -6.58 7.77
CA GLN A 66 -5.05 -6.40 8.02
C GLN A 66 -5.44 -7.15 9.31
N GLY A 67 -5.80 -6.38 10.35
CA GLY A 67 -6.24 -6.83 11.67
C GLY A 67 -7.22 -7.98 11.67
N GLY A 68 -8.29 -7.82 10.89
CA GLY A 68 -9.39 -8.77 10.82
C GLY A 68 -8.94 -10.16 10.32
N ILE A 69 -8.05 -10.24 9.35
CA ILE A 69 -7.61 -11.51 8.77
C ILE A 69 -6.82 -12.33 9.81
N LEU A 70 -5.84 -11.70 10.48
CA LEU A 70 -4.91 -12.42 11.34
C LEU A 70 -5.44 -12.59 12.77
N ALA A 71 -6.05 -11.56 13.36
CA ALA A 71 -6.38 -11.54 14.79
C ALA A 71 -7.79 -12.04 15.13
N SER A 72 -8.72 -12.10 14.17
CA SER A 72 -10.09 -12.54 14.43
C SER A 72 -10.29 -14.06 14.24
N GLN A 73 -11.44 -14.58 14.68
CA GLN A 73 -11.79 -16.00 14.60
C GLN A 73 -13.26 -16.21 14.20
N GLY A 74 -13.60 -17.45 13.82
CA GLY A 74 -14.96 -17.85 13.46
C GLY A 74 -15.56 -16.97 12.37
N GLU A 75 -16.78 -16.51 12.62
CA GLU A 75 -17.54 -15.69 11.67
C GLU A 75 -16.87 -14.33 11.37
N ALA A 76 -16.24 -13.71 12.37
CA ALA A 76 -15.53 -12.44 12.18
C ALA A 76 -14.35 -12.58 11.19
N ARG A 77 -13.64 -13.72 11.23
CA ARG A 77 -12.56 -14.01 10.28
C ARG A 77 -13.10 -14.25 8.87
N ARG A 78 -14.22 -14.93 8.73
CA ARG A 78 -14.87 -15.15 7.43
C ARG A 78 -15.23 -13.82 6.77
N VAL A 79 -15.89 -12.93 7.50
CA VAL A 79 -16.26 -11.58 7.02
C VAL A 79 -15.02 -10.76 6.62
N ALA A 80 -13.97 -10.79 7.44
CA ALA A 80 -12.72 -10.08 7.12
C ALA A 80 -12.05 -10.61 5.84
N TRP A 81 -12.07 -11.93 5.64
CA TRP A 81 -11.56 -12.56 4.42
C TRP A 81 -12.40 -12.25 3.19
N ASP A 82 -13.73 -12.30 3.30
CA ASP A 82 -14.64 -11.98 2.20
C ASP A 82 -14.42 -10.53 1.75
N GLN A 83 -14.30 -9.60 2.69
CA GLN A 83 -13.98 -8.21 2.40
C GLN A 83 -12.61 -8.05 1.70
N PHE A 84 -11.58 -8.77 2.15
CA PHE A 84 -10.25 -8.71 1.56
C PHE A 84 -10.22 -9.25 0.12
N ARG A 85 -11.01 -10.29 -0.20
CA ARG A 85 -11.05 -10.89 -1.54
C ARG A 85 -11.70 -10.00 -2.60
N THR A 86 -12.59 -9.11 -2.19
CA THR A 86 -13.36 -8.25 -3.11
C THR A 86 -12.73 -6.87 -3.32
N ARG A 87 -11.65 -6.58 -2.59
CA ARG A 87 -10.88 -5.33 -2.68
C ARG A 87 -9.80 -5.42 -3.74
#